data_AF-A0A1H9PX66-F1
#
_entry.id   AF-A0A1H9PX66-F1
#
_cell.length_a   1.000
_cell.length_b   1.000
_cell.length_c   1.000
_cell.angle_alpha   90.00
_cell.angle_beta   90.00
_cell.angle_gamma   90.00
#
_symmetry.space_group_name_H-M   'P 1'
#
loop_
_entity.id
_entity.type
_entity.pdbx_description
1 polymer ?
#
loop_
_entity_poly.entity_id
_entity_poly.type
_entity_poly.pdbx_seq_one_letter_code
_entity_poly.pdbx_strand_id
1 'polypeptide(L)'
;MTRRTLYDAATRSKAAELYDAGNGVKAISSLIGVPYEAVRKWIDTYRSVGIEGLTDMGKKYAVYSYETKVAAARAVVDEGMTKPEAMERFGIAS
;
A
#
# COMPACT_ATOMS: atom_id res chain seq x y z
N MET A 1 -11.70 3.62 -14.74
CA MET A 1 -10.69 4.68 -14.56
C MET A 1 -9.65 4.21 -13.54
N THR A 2 -8.43 3.93 -14.00
CA THR A 2 -7.31 3.54 -13.13
C THR A 2 -6.83 4.77 -12.38
N ARG A 3 -7.28 4.99 -11.13
CA ARG A 3 -6.70 6.02 -10.25
C ARG A 3 -5.21 5.71 -10.10
N ARG A 4 -4.35 6.40 -10.86
CA ARG A 4 -2.89 6.34 -10.71
C ARG A 4 -2.57 6.95 -9.35
N THR A 5 -1.74 6.32 -8.55
CA THR A 5 -1.14 7.03 -7.42
C THR A 5 -0.37 8.21 -7.99
N LEU A 6 -0.67 9.41 -7.50
CA LEU A 6 0.00 10.64 -7.94
C LEU A 6 1.53 10.57 -7.80
N TYR A 7 2.01 9.77 -6.85
CA TYR A 7 3.42 9.57 -6.56
C TYR A 7 3.72 8.07 -6.57
N ASP A 8 4.81 7.68 -7.21
CA ASP A 8 5.26 6.29 -7.28
C ASP A 8 6.08 5.89 -6.03
N ALA A 9 6.45 4.61 -5.95
CA ALA A 9 7.24 4.10 -4.84
C ALA A 9 8.63 4.75 -4.79
N ALA A 10 9.26 5.04 -5.94
CA ALA A 10 10.57 5.67 -6.00
C ALA A 10 10.58 7.08 -5.38
N THR A 11 9.54 7.88 -5.65
CA THR A 11 9.39 9.21 -5.04
C THR A 11 9.27 9.13 -3.51
N ARG A 12 8.56 8.11 -3.01
CA ARG A 12 8.44 7.88 -1.56
C ARG A 12 9.75 7.40 -0.94
N SER A 13 10.44 6.45 -1.59
CA SER A 13 11.77 6.01 -1.15
C SER A 13 12.73 7.19 -1.06
N LYS A 14 12.68 8.11 -2.04
CA LYS A 14 13.52 9.31 -2.01
C LYS A 14 13.23 10.22 -0.83
N ALA A 15 11.97 10.33 -0.41
CA ALA A 15 11.59 11.08 0.78
C ALA A 15 12.17 10.46 2.06
N ALA A 16 12.18 9.13 2.17
CA ALA A 16 12.78 8.42 3.30
C ALA A 16 14.32 8.61 3.32
N GLU A 17 15.01 8.47 2.19
CA GLU A 17 16.46 8.72 2.10
C GLU A 17 16.84 10.14 2.57
N LEU A 18 16.08 11.16 2.14
CA LEU A 18 16.34 12.54 2.54
C LEU A 18 16.07 12.76 4.03
N TYR A 19 15.06 12.08 4.58
CA TYR A 19 14.76 12.11 6.02
C TYR A 19 15.88 11.47 6.84
N ASP A 20 16.39 10.31 6.43
CA ASP A 20 17.53 9.64 7.08
C ASP A 20 18.81 10.47 6.98
N ALA A 21 18.96 11.25 5.90
CA ALA A 21 20.02 12.25 5.77
C ALA A 21 19.83 13.51 6.67
N GLY A 22 18.79 13.55 7.51
CA GLY A 22 18.55 14.61 8.50
C GLY A 22 17.70 15.78 7.99
N ASN A 23 17.08 15.69 6.81
CA ASN A 23 16.24 16.76 6.30
C ASN A 23 14.87 16.77 6.98
N GLY A 24 14.39 17.96 7.36
CA GLY A 24 13.02 18.14 7.85
C GLY A 24 11.98 18.03 6.73
N VAL A 25 10.74 17.68 7.09
CA VAL A 25 9.61 17.47 6.14
C VAL A 25 9.41 18.63 5.15
N LYS A 26 9.54 19.88 5.61
CA LYS A 26 9.41 21.06 4.74
C LYS A 26 10.53 21.14 3.70
N ALA A 27 11.77 20.83 4.08
CA ALA A 27 12.89 20.80 3.15
C ALA A 27 12.72 19.68 2.12
N ILE A 28 12.32 18.48 2.56
CA ILE A 28 12.05 17.35 1.69
C ILE A 28 10.95 17.71 0.68
N SER A 29 9.83 18.26 1.14
CA SER A 29 8.73 18.73 0.28
C SER A 29 9.20 19.64 -0.85
N SER A 30 10.03 20.64 -0.53
CA SER A 30 10.63 21.51 -1.53
C SER A 30 11.58 20.78 -2.48
N LEU A 31 12.42 19.88 -1.95
CA LEU A 31 13.44 19.15 -2.73
C LEU A 31 12.83 18.20 -3.77
N ILE A 32 11.73 17.53 -3.44
CA ILE A 32 11.09 16.53 -4.32
C ILE A 32 9.83 17.06 -5.03
N GLY A 33 9.45 18.32 -4.80
CA GLY A 33 8.30 18.95 -5.44
C GLY A 33 6.94 18.33 -5.04
N VAL A 34 6.85 17.75 -3.84
CA VAL A 34 5.65 17.08 -3.33
C VAL A 34 5.02 17.94 -2.24
N PRO A 35 3.68 18.09 -2.17
CA PRO A 35 3.02 18.85 -1.12
C PRO A 35 3.42 18.40 0.29
N TYR A 36 3.63 19.37 1.17
CA TYR A 36 4.06 19.15 2.56
C TYR A 36 3.27 18.05 3.27
N GLU A 37 1.93 18.09 3.18
CA GLU A 37 1.06 17.11 3.83
C GLU A 37 1.23 15.69 3.31
N ALA A 38 1.57 15.51 2.03
CA ALA A 38 1.87 14.19 1.48
C ALA A 38 3.19 13.67 2.04
N VAL A 39 4.24 14.50 2.03
CA VAL A 39 5.55 14.13 2.60
C VAL A 39 5.44 13.86 4.09
N ARG A 40 4.70 14.68 4.85
CA ARG A 40 4.45 14.46 6.28
C ARG A 40 3.89 13.06 6.53
N LYS A 41 2.80 12.70 5.83
CA LYS A 41 2.20 11.36 5.95
C LYS A 41 3.16 10.24 5.59
N TRP A 42 4.02 10.45 4.60
CA TRP A 42 5.04 9.46 4.21
C TRP A 42 6.06 9.25 5.31
N ILE A 43 6.55 10.32 5.91
CA ILE A 43 7.50 10.22 7.03
C ILE A 43 6.84 9.58 8.25
N ASP A 44 5.58 9.91 8.56
CA ASP A 44 4.83 9.26 9.65
C ASP A 44 4.67 7.75 9.39
N THR A 45 4.38 7.37 8.13
CA THR A 45 4.30 5.95 7.72
C THR A 45 5.65 5.26 7.82
N TYR A 46 6.71 5.89 7.31
CA TYR A 46 8.07 5.36 7.36
C TYR A 46 8.53 5.09 8.80
N ARG A 47 8.28 6.04 9.71
CA ARG A 47 8.62 5.90 11.12
C ARG A 47 7.83 4.81 11.83
N SER A 48 6.64 4.49 11.34
CA SER A 48 5.73 3.53 11.97
C SER A 48 5.89 2.11 11.44
N VAL A 49 6.09 1.96 10.12
CA VAL A 49 6.00 0.67 9.40
C VAL A 49 7.28 0.38 8.60
N GLY A 50 8.20 1.33 8.48
CA GLY A 50 9.44 1.17 7.71
C GLY A 50 9.26 1.38 6.20
N ILE A 51 10.34 1.11 5.46
CA ILE A 51 10.41 1.39 4.01
C ILE A 51 9.45 0.55 3.18
N GLU A 52 9.19 -0.69 3.58
CA GLU A 52 8.24 -1.58 2.89
C GLU A 52 6.82 -1.01 2.98
N GLY A 53 6.36 -0.67 4.19
CA GLY A 53 5.04 -0.05 4.39
C GLY A 53 4.88 1.28 3.64
N LEU A 54 5.94 2.09 3.57
CA LEU A 54 5.91 3.34 2.81
C LEU A 54 5.84 3.10 1.29
N THR A 55 6.63 2.17 0.76
CA THR A 55 6.68 1.90 -0.68
C THR A 55 5.45 1.15 -1.20
N ASP A 56 4.81 0.37 -0.33
CA ASP A 56 3.51 -0.26 -0.58
C ASP A 56 2.33 0.72 -0.48
N MET A 57 2.52 1.86 0.20
CA MET A 57 1.45 2.83 0.38
C MET A 57 0.91 3.30 -0.97
N GLY A 58 -0.41 3.21 -1.15
CA GLY A 58 -1.08 3.57 -2.40
C GLY A 58 -0.94 2.55 -3.53
N LYS A 59 -0.16 1.47 -3.38
CA LYS A 59 -0.26 0.34 -4.32
C LYS A 59 -1.72 -0.11 -4.39
N LYS A 60 -2.16 -0.45 -5.60
CA LYS A 60 -3.49 -1.06 -5.76
C LYS A 60 -3.41 -2.47 -5.24
N TYR A 61 -4.26 -2.80 -4.28
CA TYR A 61 -4.54 -4.18 -3.93
C TYR A 61 -5.07 -4.93 -5.15
N ALA A 62 -4.84 -6.25 -5.17
CA ALA A 62 -5.39 -7.13 -6.19
C ALA A 62 -6.91 -6.90 -6.29
N VAL A 63 -7.39 -6.58 -7.49
CA VAL A 63 -8.82 -6.42 -7.74
C VAL A 63 -9.36 -7.77 -8.16
N TYR A 64 -9.92 -8.51 -7.20
CA TYR A 64 -10.66 -9.74 -7.48
C TYR A 64 -12.01 -9.42 -8.12
N SER A 65 -12.42 -10.25 -9.09
CA SER A 65 -13.76 -10.14 -9.67
C SER A 65 -14.82 -10.38 -8.57
N TYR A 66 -16.02 -9.85 -8.79
CA TYR A 66 -17.14 -10.13 -7.90
C TYR A 66 -17.38 -11.64 -7.77
N GLU A 67 -17.27 -12.38 -8.88
CA GLU A 67 -17.41 -13.83 -8.91
C GLU A 67 -16.39 -14.54 -8.04
N THR A 68 -15.10 -14.15 -8.10
CA THR A 68 -14.04 -14.72 -7.25
C THR A 68 -14.34 -14.48 -5.77
N LYS A 69 -14.84 -13.30 -5.40
CA LYS A 69 -15.21 -12.98 -4.02
C LYS A 69 -16.41 -13.81 -3.53
N VAL A 70 -17.43 -13.97 -4.37
CA VAL A 70 -18.63 -14.77 -4.04
C VAL A 70 -18.27 -16.25 -3.93
N ALA A 71 -17.45 -16.78 -4.84
CA ALA A 71 -17.02 -18.17 -4.79
C ALA A 71 -16.21 -18.48 -3.52
N ALA A 72 -15.29 -17.59 -3.13
CA ALA A 72 -14.55 -17.74 -1.88
C ALA A 72 -15.47 -17.70 -0.65
N ALA A 73 -16.47 -16.82 -0.63
CA ALA A 73 -17.44 -16.77 0.46
C ALA A 73 -18.30 -18.04 0.55
N ARG A 74 -18.78 -18.55 -0.59
CA ARG A 74 -19.56 -19.80 -0.65
C ARG A 74 -18.76 -21.02 -0.19
N ALA A 75 -17.49 -21.12 -0.58
CA ALA A 75 -16.64 -22.21 -0.14
C ALA A 75 -16.51 -22.28 1.40
N VAL A 76 -16.52 -21.11 2.08
CA VAL A 76 -16.50 -21.07 3.55
C VAL A 76 -17.88 -21.37 4.15
N VAL A 77 -18.95 -20.78 3.63
CA VAL A 77 -20.29 -20.86 4.23
C VAL A 77 -21.00 -22.17 3.90
N ASP A 78 -20.97 -22.57 2.63
CA ASP A 78 -21.75 -23.68 2.08
C ASP A 78 -20.92 -24.98 2.04
N GLU A 79 -19.61 -24.89 1.75
CA GLU A 79 -18.72 -26.05 1.62
C GLU A 79 -17.87 -26.32 2.87
N GLY A 80 -17.91 -25.43 3.87
CA GLY A 80 -17.25 -25.61 5.16
C GLY A 80 -15.72 -25.47 5.16
N MET A 81 -15.12 -24.92 4.10
CA MET A 81 -13.67 -24.62 4.07
C MET A 81 -13.31 -23.58 5.13
N THR A 82 -12.11 -23.69 5.67
CA THR A 82 -11.55 -22.61 6.47
C THR A 82 -11.22 -21.40 5.59
N LYS A 83 -11.18 -20.21 6.21
CA LYS A 83 -10.83 -18.97 5.47
C LYS A 83 -9.48 -19.07 4.75
N PRO A 84 -8.39 -19.58 5.37
CA PRO A 84 -7.12 -19.73 4.67
C PRO A 84 -7.19 -20.66 3.47
N GLU A 85 -7.87 -21.81 3.57
CA GLU A 85 -8.03 -22.76 2.47
C GLU A 85 -8.82 -22.14 1.30
N ALA A 86 -9.88 -21.40 1.59
CA ALA A 86 -10.61 -20.67 0.55
C ALA A 86 -9.74 -19.58 -0.10
N MET A 87 -8.98 -18.83 0.68
CA MET A 87 -8.09 -17.79 0.15
C MET A 87 -7.00 -18.35 -0.75
N GLU A 88 -6.38 -19.47 -0.35
CA GLU A 88 -5.42 -20.20 -1.17
C GLU A 88 -6.06 -20.71 -2.46
N ARG A 89 -7.21 -21.40 -2.35
CA ARG A 89 -7.93 -21.98 -3.50
C ARG A 89 -8.33 -20.93 -4.55
N PHE A 90 -8.70 -19.73 -4.13
CA PHE A 90 -9.15 -18.65 -5.01
C PHE A 90 -8.06 -17.61 -5.32
N GLY A 91 -6.81 -17.83 -4.88
CA GLY A 91 -5.68 -16.92 -5.12
C GLY A 91 -5.86 -15.54 -4.48
N ILE A 92 -6.60 -15.48 -3.37
CA ILE A 92 -6.82 -14.27 -2.59
C ILE A 92 -5.68 -14.11 -1.60
N ALA A 93 -4.89 -13.06 -1.77
CA ALA A 93 -3.83 -12.72 -0.85
C ALA A 93 -4.41 -12.40 0.54
N SER A 94 -3.69 -12.83 1.58
CA SER A 94 -4.05 -12.55 2.98
C SER A 94 -3.74 -11.13 3.43
#